data_AF-G1RLY4-F1
#
_entry.id   AF-G1RLY4-F1
#
_cell.length_a   1.000
_cell.length_b   1.000
_cell.length_c   1.000
_cell.angle_alpha   90.00
_cell.angle_beta   90.00
_cell.angle_gamma   90.00
#
_symmetry.space_group_name_H-M   'P 1'
#
loop_
_entity.id
_entity.type
_entity.pdbx_description
1 polymer ?
#
loop_
_entity_poly.entity_id
_entity_poly.type
_entity_poly.pdbx_seq_one_letter_code
_entity_poly.pdbx_strand_id
1 'polypeptide(L)'
;MSSCRYNGGVMRPLSNLSASRRNLHEMDSEAQPLQPPTSVGGGGGASSPSAAAAAAAAAAASSSAPEIVVSKPEHNNSNNLALYGTGGGGSTGGGGGGGGSGHGSSSGTKSSKKKNQNIGYKLGHRRALFEKRKRLSDYALIFGMFGIVVMVIETELSWGAYDKASLYSLALKCLISLSTIILLGLIIVYHAREIQLFMVDNGADDWRIAMTYERIFFICLEILVCAIHPIPGNYTFTWTARLAFSYAPSTTTADVDIILSIPMFLRLYLIARVMLLHSKLFTDASSRSIGALNKINFNTRFVMKTLMTICPGTVLLVFSISLWIIAAWTVRACERYHDQQDVTSNFLGAMWLISITFLSIGYGDMVPNTYCGKGVCLLTGIMGAGCTALVVAVVARKLELTKAEKHVHNFMMDTQLTKRVKNAAANVLRETWLIYKNTKLVKKIDHAKVRKHQRKFLQAIHQARKLRSVKMEQRKLNDQANTLVDLAKTQNIMYDMISDLNERSEDFEKRIVTLETKLETLIGSIHALPGLISQTIRQQQRDFIEAQMESYDKHVTYNAERSRSSSRRRRSSSTAPPTSSESS
;
A
#
# COMPACT_ATOMS: atom_id res chain seq x y z
N MET A 1 3.83 -67.19 48.12
CA MET A 1 2.94 -68.23 47.54
C MET A 1 2.29 -67.67 46.29
N SER A 2 2.12 -68.54 45.30
CA SER A 2 2.02 -68.32 43.86
C SER A 2 0.95 -67.38 43.31
N SER A 3 1.32 -66.74 42.18
CA SER A 3 0.61 -66.60 40.89
C SER A 3 -0.87 -66.20 40.86
N CYS A 4 -1.17 -65.10 40.15
CA CYS A 4 -1.91 -65.15 38.88
C CYS A 4 -1.91 -63.78 38.15
N ARG A 5 -1.44 -63.79 36.90
CA ARG A 5 -1.66 -62.74 35.87
C ARG A 5 -3.04 -62.93 35.25
N TYR A 6 -3.73 -61.83 34.90
CA TYR A 6 -4.66 -61.83 33.78
C TYR A 6 -4.66 -60.47 33.08
N ASN A 7 -4.51 -60.51 31.75
CA ASN A 7 -4.54 -59.40 30.80
C ASN A 7 -5.96 -59.29 30.20
N GLY A 8 -6.42 -58.08 29.87
CA GLY A 8 -7.53 -57.91 28.93
C GLY A 8 -8.19 -56.54 28.94
N GLY A 9 -8.27 -55.91 27.76
CA GLY A 9 -9.35 -54.96 27.45
C GLY A 9 -8.94 -53.57 26.96
N VAL A 10 -8.53 -53.47 25.69
CA VAL A 10 -8.53 -52.21 24.93
C VAL A 10 -9.97 -51.82 24.61
N MET A 11 -10.45 -50.68 25.11
CA MET A 11 -11.79 -50.18 24.81
C MET A 11 -11.71 -49.07 23.74
N ARG A 12 -12.20 -49.39 22.53
CA ARG A 12 -12.41 -48.42 21.43
C ARG A 12 -13.60 -47.51 21.78
N PRO A 13 -13.56 -46.19 21.48
CA PRO A 13 -14.76 -45.36 21.54
C PRO A 13 -15.61 -45.56 20.28
N LEU A 14 -16.93 -45.66 20.53
CA LEU A 14 -18.00 -45.87 19.56
C LEU A 14 -18.15 -44.67 18.61
N SER A 15 -18.36 -45.01 17.34
CA SER A 15 -18.82 -44.16 16.24
C SER A 15 -20.24 -43.63 16.50
N ASN A 16 -20.45 -42.32 16.41
CA ASN A 16 -21.78 -41.74 16.23
C ASN A 16 -21.94 -41.29 14.77
N LEU A 17 -22.97 -41.86 14.15
CA LEU A 17 -23.49 -41.52 12.84
C LEU A 17 -24.25 -40.18 12.86
N SER A 18 -23.98 -39.40 11.83
CA SER A 18 -24.94 -38.67 10.98
C SER A 18 -25.86 -37.62 11.62
N ALA A 19 -25.49 -36.35 11.46
CA ALA A 19 -26.44 -35.26 11.29
C ALA A 19 -26.01 -34.40 10.09
N SER A 20 -26.89 -34.39 9.10
CA SER A 20 -26.82 -33.74 7.79
C SER A 20 -26.50 -32.24 7.84
N ARG A 21 -25.51 -31.78 7.05
CA ARG A 21 -25.55 -30.46 6.41
C ARG A 21 -24.93 -30.53 5.01
N ARG A 22 -25.77 -30.14 4.04
CA ARG A 22 -25.50 -30.01 2.61
C ARG A 22 -24.33 -29.03 2.37
N ASN A 23 -23.35 -29.47 1.58
CA ASN A 23 -22.44 -28.62 0.82
C ASN A 23 -22.87 -28.66 -0.66
N LEU A 24 -22.79 -27.52 -1.33
CA LEU A 24 -22.83 -27.40 -2.78
C LEU A 24 -21.51 -26.73 -3.19
N HIS A 25 -20.95 -27.29 -4.26
CA HIS A 25 -19.59 -27.20 -4.77
C HIS A 25 -19.47 -26.20 -5.92
N GLU A 26 -18.25 -25.67 -6.17
CA GLU A 26 -17.60 -25.34 -7.47
C GLU A 26 -16.56 -24.22 -7.27
N MET A 27 -15.44 -24.11 -7.99
CA MET A 27 -14.47 -25.03 -8.61
C MET A 27 -13.25 -24.17 -9.02
N ASP A 28 -12.07 -24.76 -8.95
CA ASP A 28 -10.73 -24.50 -9.54
C ASP A 28 -10.37 -23.23 -10.34
N SER A 29 -9.11 -22.79 -10.18
CA SER A 29 -8.13 -22.70 -11.29
C SER A 29 -6.69 -22.40 -10.80
N GLU A 30 -5.78 -23.31 -11.14
CA GLU A 30 -4.30 -23.18 -11.12
C GLU A 30 -3.79 -22.17 -12.18
N ALA A 31 -2.63 -21.54 -11.94
CA ALA A 31 -1.54 -21.39 -12.93
C ALA A 31 -0.31 -20.63 -12.37
N GLN A 32 0.85 -21.30 -12.40
CA GLN A 32 2.22 -20.77 -12.62
C GLN A 32 2.88 -21.72 -13.65
N PRO A 33 3.99 -21.40 -14.39
CA PRO A 33 5.28 -20.84 -13.90
C PRO A 33 6.00 -19.89 -14.94
N LEU A 34 7.11 -19.16 -14.68
CA LEU A 34 8.55 -19.54 -14.74
C LEU A 34 9.46 -18.26 -14.63
N GLN A 35 10.68 -18.39 -14.10
CA GLN A 35 11.82 -17.41 -13.99
C GLN A 35 12.82 -17.58 -15.19
N PRO A 36 14.01 -16.88 -15.40
CA PRO A 36 15.15 -16.65 -14.46
C PRO A 36 16.09 -15.39 -14.79
N PRO A 37 17.45 -15.33 -14.53
CA PRO A 37 18.14 -14.76 -13.33
C PRO A 37 19.33 -13.77 -13.63
N THR A 38 20.03 -13.20 -12.61
CA THR A 38 21.50 -12.88 -12.60
C THR A 38 22.06 -12.44 -11.22
N SER A 39 23.39 -12.56 -11.06
CA SER A 39 24.23 -12.82 -9.88
C SER A 39 25.18 -11.67 -9.38
N VAL A 40 25.45 -11.68 -8.06
CA VAL A 40 26.75 -11.56 -7.28
C VAL A 40 27.60 -10.26 -7.26
N GLY A 41 28.03 -9.87 -6.03
CA GLY A 41 29.28 -9.13 -5.74
C GLY A 41 29.35 -8.52 -4.32
N GLY A 42 30.36 -8.87 -3.50
CA GLY A 42 30.51 -8.46 -2.08
C GLY A 42 31.70 -7.55 -1.72
N GLY A 43 31.86 -7.27 -0.41
CA GLY A 43 32.94 -6.51 0.27
C GLY A 43 32.46 -5.14 0.79
N GLY A 44 32.73 -4.62 2.00
CA GLY A 44 33.62 -4.92 3.11
C GLY A 44 34.25 -3.60 3.63
N GLY A 45 34.00 -3.19 4.90
CA GLY A 45 34.92 -2.31 5.66
C GLY A 45 34.50 -0.88 6.08
N ALA A 46 34.21 -0.73 7.38
CA ALA A 46 34.72 0.24 8.38
C ALA A 46 34.31 1.76 8.46
N SER A 47 34.00 2.13 9.73
CA SER A 47 34.24 3.39 10.50
C SER A 47 33.35 4.65 10.36
N SER A 48 32.33 4.75 11.25
CA SER A 48 32.04 5.76 12.33
C SER A 48 32.69 7.18 12.35
N PRO A 49 32.21 8.15 13.19
CA PRO A 49 30.85 8.54 13.63
C PRO A 49 30.62 10.09 13.77
N SER A 50 29.40 10.47 14.24
CA SER A 50 28.99 11.75 14.89
C SER A 50 28.68 12.97 14.00
N ALA A 51 27.66 13.82 14.19
CA ALA A 51 26.81 14.16 15.35
C ALA A 51 25.40 14.62 14.86
N ALA A 52 24.28 14.17 15.47
CA ALA A 52 23.45 14.84 16.51
C ALA A 52 22.79 16.16 16.03
N ALA A 53 21.49 16.46 16.19
CA ALA A 53 20.36 15.98 17.00
C ALA A 53 19.06 16.44 16.26
N ALA A 54 17.89 15.81 16.34
CA ALA A 54 17.10 15.54 17.54
C ALA A 54 16.12 14.36 17.36
N ALA A 55 16.05 13.55 18.42
CA ALA A 55 15.21 12.37 18.64
C ALA A 55 13.75 12.77 19.00
N ALA A 56 12.75 11.90 19.15
CA ALA A 56 12.56 10.47 19.41
C ALA A 56 11.03 10.17 19.21
N ALA A 57 10.45 8.98 19.00
CA ALA A 57 10.78 7.56 18.78
C ALA A 57 9.44 6.92 18.27
N ALA A 58 9.34 6.07 17.23
CA ALA A 58 9.88 4.70 17.00
C ALA A 58 9.26 3.64 17.94
N ALA A 59 8.90 2.39 17.60
CA ALA A 59 9.07 1.46 16.46
C ALA A 59 7.99 0.33 16.63
N ALA A 60 7.68 -0.61 15.73
CA ALA A 60 8.54 -1.43 14.88
C ALA A 60 7.74 -2.17 13.78
N ALA A 61 8.29 -2.21 12.57
CA ALA A 61 8.19 -3.34 11.65
C ALA A 61 9.35 -3.26 10.65
N SER A 62 10.27 -4.22 10.75
CA SER A 62 11.38 -4.44 9.83
C SER A 62 11.20 -5.80 9.15
N SER A 63 11.02 -5.80 7.84
CA SER A 63 11.47 -6.88 6.94
C SER A 63 11.64 -6.31 5.54
N SER A 64 12.87 -6.45 5.05
CA SER A 64 13.54 -5.85 3.90
C SER A 64 12.93 -6.15 2.52
N ALA A 65 12.85 -5.11 1.69
CA ALA A 65 12.72 -5.17 0.22
C ALA A 65 14.02 -4.64 -0.42
N PRO A 66 14.42 -5.07 -1.63
CA PRO A 66 15.76 -4.81 -2.17
C PRO A 66 15.91 -3.37 -2.70
N GLU A 67 17.09 -2.80 -2.49
CA GLU A 67 17.49 -1.43 -2.82
C GLU A 67 18.03 -1.34 -4.27
N ILE A 68 17.46 -0.44 -5.06
CA ILE A 68 17.93 -0.10 -6.41
C ILE A 68 19.01 0.98 -6.27
N VAL A 69 20.26 0.60 -6.54
CA VAL A 69 21.41 1.53 -6.60
C VAL A 69 21.31 2.35 -7.89
N VAL A 70 20.93 3.63 -7.76
CA VAL A 70 21.13 4.63 -8.81
C VAL A 70 22.50 5.28 -8.58
N SER A 71 23.39 5.12 -9.55
CA SER A 71 24.71 5.74 -9.59
C SER A 71 24.62 7.27 -9.57
N LYS A 72 25.53 7.90 -8.81
CA LYS A 72 25.78 9.35 -8.75
C LYS A 72 26.01 9.94 -10.15
N PRO A 73 25.49 11.13 -10.48
CA PRO A 73 25.88 11.82 -11.69
C PRO A 73 27.27 12.44 -11.49
N GLU A 74 28.21 12.07 -12.36
CA GLU A 74 29.48 12.75 -12.50
C GLU A 74 29.28 14.17 -13.05
N HIS A 75 30.05 15.09 -12.48
CA HIS A 75 30.27 16.44 -12.99
C HIS A 75 30.70 16.37 -14.45
N ASN A 76 29.95 17.00 -15.36
CA ASN A 76 30.52 17.38 -16.65
C ASN A 76 30.20 18.84 -16.97
N ASN A 77 31.30 19.56 -17.15
CA ASN A 77 31.43 20.97 -17.41
C ASN A 77 31.02 21.26 -18.86
N SER A 78 30.12 22.22 -19.07
CA SER A 78 29.88 22.82 -20.39
C SER A 78 29.29 24.21 -20.22
N ASN A 79 30.17 25.16 -19.88
CA ASN A 79 30.02 26.54 -20.30
C ASN A 79 29.98 26.58 -21.83
N ASN A 80 28.83 26.95 -22.42
CA ASN A 80 28.76 27.65 -23.70
C ASN A 80 27.33 28.17 -23.91
N LEU A 81 27.06 29.30 -23.27
CA LEU A 81 25.88 30.12 -23.52
C LEU A 81 26.23 31.10 -24.65
N ALA A 82 25.99 30.69 -25.91
CA ALA A 82 26.03 31.61 -27.04
C ALA A 82 24.61 32.13 -27.31
N LEU A 83 24.45 33.41 -26.96
CA LEU A 83 23.34 34.31 -27.25
C LEU A 83 23.32 34.65 -28.74
N TYR A 84 22.23 34.39 -29.47
CA TYR A 84 21.75 35.08 -30.68
C TYR A 84 20.40 34.44 -31.03
N GLY A 85 19.31 35.12 -31.36
CA GLY A 85 19.09 36.50 -31.78
C GLY A 85 17.85 36.44 -32.67
N THR A 86 16.79 37.11 -32.23
CA THR A 86 15.51 37.28 -32.92
C THR A 86 15.71 37.89 -34.32
N GLY A 87 15.19 37.23 -35.34
CA GLY A 87 15.04 37.78 -36.69
C GLY A 87 13.62 38.32 -36.90
N GLY A 88 13.54 39.57 -37.36
CA GLY A 88 12.31 40.17 -37.87
C GLY A 88 12.53 41.60 -38.34
N GLY A 89 12.47 41.84 -39.66
CA GLY A 89 12.25 43.18 -40.21
C GLY A 89 13.00 43.51 -41.50
N GLY A 90 12.32 43.39 -42.64
CA GLY A 90 12.14 44.50 -43.58
C GLY A 90 13.28 44.96 -44.50
N SER A 91 13.12 44.57 -45.78
CA SER A 91 13.06 45.47 -46.96
C SER A 91 14.32 46.12 -47.57
N THR A 92 14.33 45.98 -48.91
CA THR A 92 14.95 46.77 -49.99
C THR A 92 16.47 46.75 -50.21
N GLY A 93 16.84 46.31 -51.43
CA GLY A 93 17.80 47.05 -52.25
C GLY A 93 18.96 46.23 -52.84
N GLY A 94 18.83 45.89 -54.13
CA GLY A 94 19.94 46.06 -55.08
C GLY A 94 20.89 44.88 -55.35
N GLY A 95 20.92 44.45 -56.62
CA GLY A 95 22.19 44.28 -57.33
C GLY A 95 22.71 42.86 -57.54
N GLY A 96 22.33 42.26 -58.67
CA GLY A 96 23.27 41.79 -59.70
C GLY A 96 24.12 40.53 -59.45
N GLY A 97 23.90 39.52 -60.29
CA GLY A 97 24.99 38.80 -60.96
C GLY A 97 25.13 37.30 -60.69
N GLY A 98 25.07 36.51 -61.76
CA GLY A 98 25.89 35.30 -61.93
C GLY A 98 25.15 33.97 -61.80
N GLY A 99 25.06 33.25 -62.92
CA GLY A 99 24.41 31.95 -63.05
C GLY A 99 25.20 30.76 -62.49
N GLY A 100 24.58 29.59 -62.54
CA GLY A 100 25.24 28.33 -62.17
C GLY A 100 24.27 27.20 -61.85
N SER A 101 23.85 26.49 -62.89
CA SER A 101 23.17 25.20 -62.83
C SER A 101 24.02 24.12 -62.13
N GLY A 102 23.38 23.26 -61.31
CA GLY A 102 24.02 22.07 -60.77
C GLY A 102 23.03 21.12 -60.10
N HIS A 103 22.51 20.16 -60.86
CA HIS A 103 21.87 18.94 -60.35
C HIS A 103 22.92 18.11 -59.61
N GLY A 104 22.62 17.66 -58.39
CA GLY A 104 23.50 16.81 -57.59
C GLY A 104 22.71 16.02 -56.55
N SER A 105 22.39 14.78 -56.91
CA SER A 105 21.79 13.73 -56.09
C SER A 105 22.61 13.38 -54.85
N SER A 106 21.98 13.23 -53.68
CA SER A 106 22.37 12.19 -52.72
C SER A 106 21.26 11.91 -51.69
N SER A 107 20.72 10.70 -51.78
CA SER A 107 19.94 10.00 -50.77
C SER A 107 20.63 9.95 -49.41
N GLY A 108 19.85 10.02 -48.32
CA GLY A 108 20.30 9.49 -47.03
C GLY A 108 19.69 10.16 -45.80
N THR A 109 18.82 9.42 -45.11
CA THR A 109 18.71 9.38 -43.64
C THR A 109 18.36 10.68 -42.88
N LYS A 110 17.13 11.20 -43.06
CA LYS A 110 16.50 12.09 -42.08
C LYS A 110 15.04 11.74 -41.78
N SER A 111 14.77 10.60 -41.15
CA SER A 111 13.45 10.37 -40.52
C SER A 111 13.48 9.86 -39.08
N SER A 112 14.64 9.43 -38.56
CA SER A 112 14.68 8.78 -37.22
C SER A 112 14.98 9.73 -36.05
N LYS A 113 15.45 10.96 -36.29
CA LYS A 113 15.82 11.90 -35.20
C LYS A 113 14.68 12.75 -34.63
N LYS A 114 13.50 12.78 -35.27
CA LYS A 114 12.37 13.66 -34.84
C LYS A 114 11.47 13.07 -33.75
N LYS A 115 11.62 11.78 -33.39
CA LYS A 115 10.67 11.09 -32.49
C LYS A 115 11.01 11.24 -31.00
N ASN A 116 12.30 11.33 -30.62
CA ASN A 116 12.73 11.38 -29.22
C ASN A 116 12.79 12.78 -28.59
N GLN A 117 12.83 13.87 -29.37
CA GLN A 117 12.79 15.24 -28.83
C GLN A 117 11.40 15.65 -28.30
N ASN A 118 10.34 14.89 -28.61
CA ASN A 118 8.97 15.26 -28.27
C ASN A 118 8.49 14.75 -26.90
N ILE A 119 9.10 13.70 -26.33
CA ILE A 119 8.59 13.07 -25.10
C ILE A 119 8.84 13.98 -23.90
N GLY A 120 10.06 14.51 -23.75
CA GLY A 120 10.40 15.47 -22.70
C GLY A 120 9.58 16.76 -22.79
N TYR A 121 9.40 17.30 -24.00
CA TYR A 121 8.56 18.47 -24.23
C TYR A 121 7.08 18.19 -23.89
N LYS A 122 6.52 17.04 -24.28
CA LYS A 122 5.16 16.63 -23.93
C LYS A 122 4.98 16.45 -22.42
N LEU A 123 5.95 15.84 -21.74
CA LEU A 123 5.96 15.69 -20.28
C LEU A 123 6.02 17.05 -19.57
N GLY A 124 6.87 17.96 -20.04
CA GLY A 124 6.97 19.33 -19.54
C GLY A 124 5.69 20.13 -19.75
N HIS A 125 5.11 20.04 -20.95
CA HIS A 125 3.83 20.67 -21.29
C HIS A 125 2.69 20.13 -20.42
N ARG A 126 2.63 18.81 -20.21
CA ARG A 126 1.67 18.15 -19.31
C ARG A 126 1.79 18.65 -17.87
N ARG A 127 3.01 18.76 -17.34
CA ARG A 127 3.27 19.31 -16.00
C ARG A 127 2.81 20.77 -15.88
N ALA A 128 3.10 21.59 -16.90
CA ALA A 128 2.67 22.99 -16.93
C ALA A 128 1.15 23.15 -16.99
N LEU A 129 0.45 22.31 -17.77
CA LEU A 129 -1.02 22.28 -17.81
C LEU A 129 -1.62 21.88 -16.46
N PHE A 130 -1.04 20.87 -15.80
CA PHE A 130 -1.48 20.44 -14.48
C PHE A 130 -1.30 21.53 -13.41
N GLU A 131 -0.19 22.26 -13.45
CA GLU A 131 0.07 23.37 -12.54
C GLU A 131 -0.83 24.58 -12.81
N LYS A 132 -1.14 24.88 -14.08
CA LYS A 132 -2.16 25.87 -14.44
C LYS A 132 -3.54 25.46 -13.92
N ARG A 133 -3.91 24.18 -14.03
CA ARG A 133 -5.16 23.63 -13.48
C ARG A 133 -5.25 23.81 -11.96
N LYS A 134 -4.14 23.60 -11.23
CA LYS A 134 -4.05 23.87 -9.78
C LYS A 134 -4.39 25.31 -9.45
N ARG A 135 -3.69 26.25 -10.08
CA ARG A 135 -3.91 27.69 -9.87
C ARG A 135 -5.35 28.12 -10.18
N LEU A 136 -5.94 27.60 -11.26
CA LEU A 136 -7.35 27.86 -11.59
C LEU A 136 -8.30 27.37 -10.51
N SER A 137 -8.05 26.19 -9.93
CA SER A 137 -8.84 25.67 -8.81
C SER A 137 -8.70 26.54 -7.55
N ASP A 138 -7.51 27.08 -7.29
CA ASP A 138 -7.26 27.98 -6.15
C ASP A 138 -8.01 29.30 -6.32
N TYR A 139 -7.97 29.89 -7.52
CA TYR A 139 -8.75 31.08 -7.82
C TYR A 139 -10.26 30.84 -7.72
N ALA A 140 -10.74 29.70 -8.23
CA ALA A 140 -12.14 29.32 -8.11
C ALA A 140 -12.56 29.21 -6.64
N LEU A 141 -11.71 28.62 -5.79
CA LEU A 141 -11.97 28.57 -4.36
C LEU A 141 -12.03 29.96 -3.74
N ILE A 142 -11.08 30.85 -4.05
CA ILE A 142 -11.05 32.22 -3.51
C ILE A 142 -12.34 32.97 -3.85
N PHE A 143 -12.76 32.98 -5.12
CA PHE A 143 -14.00 33.64 -5.53
C PHE A 143 -15.26 32.95 -4.99
N GLY A 144 -15.25 31.62 -4.88
CA GLY A 144 -16.34 30.86 -4.27
C GLY A 144 -16.53 31.20 -2.79
N MET A 145 -15.44 31.24 -2.02
CA MET A 145 -15.47 31.61 -0.60
C MET A 145 -15.82 33.07 -0.40
N PHE A 146 -15.25 33.97 -1.22
CA PHE A 146 -15.58 35.39 -1.18
C PHE A 146 -17.07 35.63 -1.42
N GLY A 147 -17.67 34.94 -2.39
CA GLY A 147 -19.11 35.00 -2.63
C GLY A 147 -19.94 34.59 -1.40
N ILE A 148 -19.58 33.47 -0.75
CA ILE A 148 -20.28 33.00 0.47
C ILE A 148 -20.13 34.03 1.60
N VAL A 149 -18.91 34.55 1.85
CA VAL A 149 -18.66 35.52 2.93
C VAL A 149 -19.47 36.79 2.72
N VAL A 150 -19.46 37.35 1.51
CA VAL A 150 -20.22 38.57 1.20
C VAL A 150 -21.72 38.32 1.27
N MET A 151 -22.17 37.13 0.87
CA MET A 151 -23.56 36.72 1.02
C MET A 151 -24.00 36.63 2.49
N VAL A 152 -23.18 36.04 3.36
CA VAL A 152 -23.45 36.04 4.81
C VAL A 152 -23.49 37.46 5.37
N ILE A 153 -22.53 38.31 4.99
CA ILE A 153 -22.49 39.73 5.41
C ILE A 153 -23.75 40.48 4.95
N GLU A 154 -24.17 40.31 3.69
CA GLU A 154 -25.41 40.93 3.17
C GLU A 154 -26.62 40.51 3.98
N THR A 155 -26.72 39.22 4.30
CA THR A 155 -27.88 38.68 5.00
C THR A 155 -27.92 39.12 6.47
N GLU A 156 -26.76 39.23 7.15
CA GLU A 156 -26.69 39.73 8.54
C GLU A 156 -26.86 41.26 8.62
N LEU A 157 -26.25 42.03 7.72
CA LEU A 157 -26.37 43.50 7.74
C LEU A 157 -27.76 43.97 7.30
N SER A 158 -28.40 43.28 6.35
CA SER A 158 -29.80 43.55 5.97
C SER A 158 -30.81 43.26 7.09
N TRP A 159 -30.37 42.63 8.18
CA TRP A 159 -31.20 42.44 9.36
C TRP A 159 -31.01 43.57 10.37
N GLY A 160 -29.77 43.88 10.73
CA GLY A 160 -29.49 44.78 11.86
C GLY A 160 -29.21 46.24 11.49
N ALA A 161 -28.80 46.53 10.25
CA ALA A 161 -28.15 47.80 9.92
C ALA A 161 -28.81 48.60 8.79
N TYR A 162 -29.33 47.94 7.75
CA TYR A 162 -29.96 48.64 6.62
C TYR A 162 -31.13 47.87 6.01
N ASP A 163 -32.01 48.59 5.33
CA ASP A 163 -33.12 48.00 4.58
C ASP A 163 -32.66 47.43 3.22
N LYS A 164 -33.34 46.38 2.74
CA LYS A 164 -32.98 45.67 1.51
C LYS A 164 -33.04 46.55 0.25
N ALA A 165 -33.82 47.64 0.29
CA ALA A 165 -33.90 48.63 -0.78
C ALA A 165 -32.71 49.62 -0.83
N SER A 166 -31.81 49.59 0.15
CA SER A 166 -30.67 50.50 0.20
C SER A 166 -29.63 50.23 -0.90
N LEU A 167 -28.89 51.28 -1.26
CA LEU A 167 -27.76 51.19 -2.19
C LEU A 167 -26.67 50.22 -1.71
N TYR A 168 -26.52 50.06 -0.39
CA TYR A 168 -25.57 49.11 0.22
C TYR A 168 -25.94 47.66 -0.06
N SER A 169 -27.23 47.30 0.12
CA SER A 169 -27.77 45.99 -0.25
C SER A 169 -27.54 45.67 -1.73
N LEU A 170 -27.87 46.63 -2.61
CA LEU A 170 -27.67 46.49 -4.05
C LEU A 170 -26.18 46.29 -4.40
N ALA A 171 -25.28 47.08 -3.80
CA ALA A 171 -23.85 46.97 -4.05
C ALA A 171 -23.28 45.59 -3.65
N LEU A 172 -23.67 45.06 -2.49
CA LEU A 172 -23.24 43.74 -2.04
C LEU A 172 -23.79 42.62 -2.92
N LYS A 173 -25.06 42.70 -3.34
CA LYS A 173 -25.67 41.74 -4.30
C LYS A 173 -25.00 41.79 -5.68
N CYS A 174 -24.65 42.98 -6.18
CA CYS A 174 -23.87 43.14 -7.41
C CYS A 174 -22.49 42.50 -7.29
N LEU A 175 -21.83 42.66 -6.14
CA LEU A 175 -20.53 42.06 -5.86
C LEU A 175 -20.64 40.52 -5.82
N ILE A 176 -21.67 39.97 -5.17
CA ILE A 176 -21.95 38.53 -5.16
C ILE A 176 -22.13 38.00 -6.59
N SER A 177 -22.88 38.72 -7.42
CA SER A 177 -23.13 38.33 -8.81
C SER A 177 -21.87 38.40 -9.66
N LEU A 178 -21.08 39.47 -9.53
CA LEU A 178 -19.79 39.60 -10.22
C LEU A 178 -18.84 38.47 -9.83
N SER A 179 -18.72 38.17 -8.54
CA SER A 179 -17.87 37.07 -8.06
C SER A 179 -18.33 35.71 -8.59
N THR A 180 -19.65 35.52 -8.75
CA THR A 180 -20.23 34.30 -9.31
C THR A 180 -19.95 34.17 -10.81
N ILE A 181 -20.07 35.25 -11.59
CA ILE A 181 -19.72 35.24 -13.03
C ILE A 181 -18.25 34.88 -13.23
N ILE A 182 -17.36 35.47 -12.43
CA ILE A 182 -15.93 35.14 -12.46
C ILE A 182 -15.71 33.67 -12.09
N LEU A 183 -16.35 33.18 -11.02
CA LEU A 183 -16.29 31.78 -10.60
C LEU A 183 -16.72 30.82 -11.72
N LEU A 184 -17.85 31.09 -12.38
CA LEU A 184 -18.34 30.26 -13.49
C LEU A 184 -17.34 30.23 -14.65
N GLY A 185 -16.76 31.38 -15.01
CA GLY A 185 -15.68 31.45 -15.99
C GLY A 185 -14.47 30.60 -15.60
N LEU A 186 -14.05 30.66 -14.33
CA LEU A 186 -12.93 29.85 -13.82
C LEU A 186 -13.24 28.34 -13.86
N ILE A 187 -14.46 27.92 -13.54
CA ILE A 187 -14.90 26.51 -13.63
C ILE A 187 -14.86 26.01 -15.07
N ILE A 188 -15.36 26.81 -16.03
CA ILE A 188 -15.32 26.47 -17.46
C ILE A 188 -13.87 26.32 -17.93
N VAL A 189 -13.00 27.28 -17.60
CA VAL A 189 -11.58 27.22 -17.97
C VAL A 189 -10.87 26.05 -17.29
N TYR A 190 -11.22 25.73 -16.04
CA TYR A 190 -10.72 24.55 -15.33
C TYR A 190 -11.06 23.25 -16.07
N HIS A 191 -12.32 23.05 -16.47
CA HIS A 191 -12.70 21.85 -17.23
C HIS A 191 -12.13 21.84 -18.65
N ALA A 192 -11.98 23.00 -19.29
CA ALA A 192 -11.26 23.09 -20.57
C ALA A 192 -9.81 22.61 -20.44
N ARG A 193 -9.10 22.97 -19.35
CA ARG A 193 -7.75 22.47 -19.07
C ARG A 193 -7.72 20.99 -18.69
N GLU A 194 -8.73 20.50 -18.00
CA GLU A 194 -8.88 19.07 -17.72
C GLU A 194 -9.04 18.24 -19.00
N ILE A 195 -9.87 18.70 -19.93
CA ILE A 195 -10.07 18.05 -21.23
C ILE A 195 -8.79 18.09 -22.05
N GLN A 196 -8.08 19.22 -22.08
CA GLN A 196 -6.78 19.31 -22.74
C GLN A 196 -5.75 18.34 -22.15
N LEU A 197 -5.74 18.17 -20.82
CA LEU A 197 -4.86 17.20 -20.17
C LEU A 197 -5.21 15.77 -20.60
N PHE A 198 -6.51 15.44 -20.67
CA PHE A 198 -6.98 14.14 -21.16
C PHE A 198 -6.60 13.89 -22.62
N MET A 199 -6.71 14.90 -23.47
CA MET A 199 -6.29 14.83 -24.87
C MET A 199 -4.79 14.57 -24.99
N VAL A 200 -3.95 15.30 -24.23
CA VAL A 200 -2.49 15.11 -24.22
C VAL A 200 -2.10 13.72 -23.72
N ASP A 201 -2.80 13.20 -22.70
CA ASP A 201 -2.54 11.87 -22.14
C ASP A 201 -2.90 10.73 -23.13
N ASN A 202 -3.93 10.92 -23.95
CA ASN A 202 -4.36 9.94 -24.95
C ASN A 202 -3.82 10.20 -26.38
N GLY A 203 -3.12 11.32 -26.60
CA GLY A 203 -2.63 11.72 -27.92
C GLY A 203 -3.73 12.04 -28.93
N ALA A 204 -4.91 12.47 -28.46
CA ALA A 204 -6.03 12.85 -29.32
C ALA A 204 -5.99 14.35 -29.64
N ASP A 205 -6.17 14.71 -30.91
CA ASP A 205 -6.19 16.11 -31.37
C ASP A 205 -7.61 16.72 -31.36
N ASP A 206 -8.66 15.89 -31.39
CA ASP A 206 -10.06 16.32 -31.36
C ASP A 206 -10.65 16.27 -29.94
N TRP A 207 -11.00 17.43 -29.39
CA TRP A 207 -11.61 17.54 -28.05
C TRP A 207 -12.98 16.86 -27.94
N ARG A 208 -13.67 16.68 -29.06
CA ARG A 208 -14.98 16.01 -29.13
C ARG A 208 -14.89 14.56 -28.68
N ILE A 209 -13.77 13.89 -28.96
CA ILE A 209 -13.52 12.50 -28.56
C ILE A 209 -13.37 12.38 -27.03
N ALA A 210 -12.84 13.43 -26.39
CA ALA A 210 -12.68 13.51 -24.95
C ALA A 210 -13.98 13.89 -24.20
N MET A 211 -15.01 14.35 -24.93
CA MET A 211 -16.25 14.87 -24.35
C MET A 211 -17.36 13.82 -24.38
N THR A 212 -17.59 13.16 -23.24
CA THR A 212 -18.68 12.21 -23.05
C THR A 212 -19.95 12.88 -22.52
N TYR A 213 -21.13 12.31 -22.79
CA TYR A 213 -22.39 12.81 -22.25
C TYR A 213 -22.41 12.87 -20.71
N GLU A 214 -21.82 11.86 -20.06
CA GLU A 214 -21.66 11.83 -18.60
C GLU A 214 -20.80 13.01 -18.09
N ARG A 215 -19.69 13.31 -18.76
CA ARG A 215 -18.83 14.45 -18.41
C ARG A 215 -19.57 15.78 -18.59
N ILE A 216 -20.28 15.96 -19.72
CA ILE A 216 -21.07 17.16 -19.97
C ILE A 216 -22.11 17.34 -18.87
N PHE A 217 -22.82 16.27 -18.50
CA PHE A 217 -23.82 16.32 -17.44
C PHE A 217 -23.24 16.80 -16.11
N PHE A 218 -22.10 16.27 -15.67
CA PHE A 218 -21.45 16.72 -14.43
C PHE A 218 -20.94 18.17 -14.51
N ILE A 219 -20.40 18.60 -15.66
CA ILE A 219 -19.99 19.99 -15.86
C ILE A 219 -21.20 20.92 -15.78
N CYS A 220 -22.32 20.57 -16.44
CA CYS A 220 -23.56 21.35 -16.40
C CYS A 220 -24.13 21.44 -14.98
N LEU A 221 -24.13 20.32 -14.24
CA LEU A 221 -24.56 20.29 -12.84
C LEU A 221 -23.68 21.19 -11.96
N GLU A 222 -22.37 21.14 -12.15
CA GLU A 222 -21.42 21.96 -11.41
C GLU A 222 -21.64 23.46 -11.68
N ILE A 223 -21.81 23.83 -12.95
CA ILE A 223 -22.14 25.20 -13.36
C ILE A 223 -23.46 25.63 -12.73
N LEU A 224 -24.50 24.78 -12.77
CA LEU A 224 -25.81 25.09 -12.19
C LEU A 224 -25.70 25.35 -10.68
N VAL A 225 -25.05 24.46 -9.94
CA VAL A 225 -24.84 24.60 -8.49
C VAL A 225 -24.07 25.88 -8.16
N CYS A 226 -23.02 26.19 -8.93
CA CYS A 226 -22.24 27.41 -8.73
C CYS A 226 -22.93 28.68 -9.25
N ALA A 227 -23.92 28.56 -10.14
CA ALA A 227 -24.67 29.70 -10.68
C ALA A 227 -25.77 30.18 -9.74
N ILE A 228 -26.23 29.37 -8.78
CA ILE A 228 -27.24 29.80 -7.80
C ILE A 228 -26.61 30.83 -6.85
N HIS A 229 -27.19 32.03 -6.79
CA HIS A 229 -26.86 33.13 -5.88
C HIS A 229 -28.03 34.11 -5.77
N PRO A 230 -28.10 34.95 -4.72
CA PRO A 230 -29.04 36.06 -4.68
C PRO A 230 -28.70 37.10 -5.76
N ILE A 231 -29.60 37.27 -6.73
CA ILE A 231 -29.45 38.18 -7.86
C ILE A 231 -29.79 39.61 -7.40
N PRO A 232 -29.07 40.66 -7.86
CA PRO A 232 -29.37 42.04 -7.53
C PRO A 232 -30.80 42.40 -7.96
N GLY A 233 -31.60 42.80 -6.97
CA GLY A 233 -33.01 43.10 -7.13
C GLY A 233 -33.76 42.87 -5.81
N ASN A 234 -34.99 43.36 -5.77
CA ASN A 234 -35.90 43.15 -4.65
C ASN A 234 -37.01 42.21 -5.10
N TYR A 235 -36.81 40.92 -4.87
CA TYR A 235 -37.79 39.88 -5.19
C TYR A 235 -38.32 39.29 -3.89
N THR A 236 -39.62 39.47 -3.65
CA THR A 236 -40.30 38.97 -2.45
C THR A 236 -41.30 37.89 -2.84
N PHE A 237 -41.58 36.98 -1.91
CA PHE A 237 -42.63 35.98 -2.03
C PHE A 237 -43.37 35.82 -0.70
N THR A 238 -44.61 35.37 -0.74
CA THR A 238 -45.40 35.12 0.47
C THR A 238 -45.02 33.77 1.06
N TRP A 239 -44.39 33.77 2.24
CA TRP A 239 -43.98 32.58 2.97
C TRP A 239 -45.02 32.22 4.04
N THR A 240 -45.65 31.07 3.89
CA THR A 240 -46.58 30.50 4.88
C THR A 240 -45.88 29.46 5.75
N ALA A 241 -45.97 29.59 7.08
CA ALA A 241 -45.45 28.62 8.04
C ALA A 241 -46.50 28.31 9.13
N ARG A 242 -46.34 27.20 9.84
CA ARG A 242 -47.16 26.86 11.01
C ARG A 242 -46.29 26.91 12.26
N LEU A 243 -46.71 27.70 13.26
CA LEU A 243 -45.99 27.79 14.53
C LEU A 243 -45.97 26.42 15.23
N ALA A 244 -44.83 26.04 15.79
CA ALA A 244 -44.56 24.71 16.31
C ALA A 244 -45.45 24.31 17.50
N PHE A 245 -45.85 25.27 18.33
CA PHE A 245 -46.65 24.99 19.54
C PHE A 245 -48.15 25.28 19.38
N SER A 246 -48.52 26.36 18.67
CA SER A 246 -49.93 26.75 18.49
C SER A 246 -50.58 26.16 17.23
N TYR A 247 -49.79 25.62 16.29
CA TYR A 247 -50.23 25.21 14.94
C TYR A 247 -50.95 26.30 14.12
N ALA A 248 -50.95 27.54 14.60
CA ALA A 248 -51.53 28.68 13.92
C ALA A 248 -50.74 28.97 12.63
N PRO A 249 -51.43 29.23 11.50
CA PRO A 249 -50.77 29.67 10.28
C PRO A 249 -50.23 31.09 10.48
N SER A 250 -48.95 31.29 10.15
CA SER A 250 -48.30 32.59 10.08
C SER A 250 -47.83 32.84 8.65
N THR A 251 -48.26 33.96 8.07
CA THR A 251 -47.98 34.33 6.69
C THR A 251 -47.23 35.65 6.67
N THR A 252 -46.00 35.64 6.15
CA THR A 252 -45.13 36.82 6.09
C THR A 252 -44.54 36.96 4.69
N THR A 253 -44.25 38.18 4.26
CA THR A 253 -43.54 38.44 3.01
C THR A 253 -42.05 38.27 3.25
N ALA A 254 -41.44 37.30 2.58
CA ALA A 254 -40.02 36.96 2.74
C ALA A 254 -39.25 37.21 1.44
N ASP A 255 -37.96 37.48 1.56
CA ASP A 255 -37.09 37.70 0.41
C ASP A 255 -36.68 36.37 -0.23
N VAL A 256 -36.78 36.30 -1.57
CA VAL A 256 -36.34 35.13 -2.35
C VAL A 256 -34.83 34.86 -2.15
N ASP A 257 -34.07 35.90 -1.80
CA ASP A 257 -32.63 35.85 -1.51
C ASP A 257 -32.27 34.77 -0.48
N ILE A 258 -33.12 34.53 0.52
CA ILE A 258 -32.84 33.56 1.59
C ILE A 258 -32.94 32.13 1.08
N ILE A 259 -33.85 31.83 0.16
CA ILE A 259 -33.92 30.50 -0.46
C ILE A 259 -32.72 30.30 -1.40
N LEU A 260 -32.34 31.33 -2.15
CA LEU A 260 -31.20 31.27 -3.07
C LEU A 260 -29.85 31.22 -2.37
N SER A 261 -29.76 31.68 -1.13
CA SER A 261 -28.52 31.70 -0.38
C SER A 261 -28.15 30.36 0.26
N ILE A 262 -29.12 29.52 0.60
CA ILE A 262 -28.87 28.20 1.20
C ILE A 262 -28.07 27.29 0.23
N PRO A 263 -28.46 27.12 -1.06
CA PRO A 263 -27.67 26.35 -2.01
C PRO A 263 -26.28 26.94 -2.29
N MET A 264 -26.03 28.20 -1.94
CA MET A 264 -24.73 28.83 -2.15
C MET A 264 -23.62 28.16 -1.31
N PHE A 265 -23.94 27.58 -0.16
CA PHE A 265 -23.00 26.76 0.63
C PHE A 265 -22.57 25.48 -0.08
N LEU A 266 -23.32 25.00 -1.10
CA LEU A 266 -22.86 23.85 -1.90
C LEU A 266 -21.49 24.14 -2.52
N ARG A 267 -21.15 25.40 -2.82
CA ARG A 267 -19.84 25.82 -3.35
C ARG A 267 -18.66 25.43 -2.43
N LEU A 268 -18.89 25.08 -1.16
CA LEU A 268 -17.86 24.53 -0.28
C LEU A 268 -17.24 23.22 -0.78
N TYR A 269 -17.87 22.51 -1.73
CA TYR A 269 -17.23 21.37 -2.41
C TYR A 269 -15.89 21.75 -3.09
N LEU A 270 -15.71 23.02 -3.46
CA LEU A 270 -14.46 23.55 -4.04
C LEU A 270 -13.28 23.41 -3.07
N ILE A 271 -13.52 23.50 -1.76
CA ILE A 271 -12.49 23.26 -0.73
C ILE A 271 -11.98 21.82 -0.85
N ALA A 272 -12.91 20.86 -0.93
CA ALA A 272 -12.56 19.46 -1.11
C ALA A 272 -11.77 19.25 -2.41
N ARG A 273 -12.17 19.86 -3.52
CA ARG A 273 -11.41 19.81 -4.78
C ARG A 273 -9.98 20.31 -4.62
N VAL A 274 -9.78 21.50 -4.05
CA VAL A 274 -8.44 22.09 -3.85
C VAL A 274 -7.58 21.22 -2.94
N MET A 275 -8.15 20.73 -1.83
CA MET A 275 -7.48 19.81 -0.91
C MET A 275 -6.99 18.55 -1.64
N LEU A 276 -7.86 17.94 -2.47
CA LEU A 276 -7.54 16.75 -3.25
C LEU A 276 -6.44 17.02 -4.28
N LEU A 277 -6.50 18.18 -4.96
CA LEU A 277 -5.58 18.53 -6.02
C LEU A 277 -4.19 18.93 -5.50
N HIS A 278 -4.09 19.52 -4.31
CA HIS A 278 -2.81 19.93 -3.71
C HIS A 278 -2.14 18.87 -2.84
N SER A 279 -2.86 17.84 -2.43
CA SER A 279 -2.28 16.77 -1.63
C SER A 279 -1.12 16.09 -2.36
N LYS A 280 0.09 16.24 -1.81
CA LYS A 280 1.32 15.63 -2.35
C LYS A 280 1.24 14.11 -2.37
N LEU A 281 0.47 13.52 -1.45
CA LEU A 281 0.27 12.07 -1.33
C LEU A 281 -0.28 11.45 -2.64
N PHE A 282 -1.14 12.17 -3.37
CA PHE A 282 -1.81 11.65 -4.58
C PHE A 282 -1.30 12.27 -5.88
N THR A 283 -0.54 13.36 -5.79
CA THR A 283 -0.03 14.06 -6.97
C THR A 283 1.43 13.75 -7.28
N ASP A 284 2.14 13.06 -6.38
CA ASP A 284 3.53 12.68 -6.60
C ASP A 284 3.69 11.67 -7.75
N ALA A 285 4.85 11.73 -8.41
CA ALA A 285 5.17 10.83 -9.52
C ALA A 285 5.36 9.39 -9.03
N SER A 286 5.93 9.21 -7.84
CA SER A 286 6.15 7.88 -7.24
C SER A 286 4.82 7.17 -6.98
N SER A 287 3.86 7.87 -6.35
CA SER A 287 2.54 7.31 -6.08
C SER A 287 1.79 7.01 -7.38
N ARG A 288 1.82 7.90 -8.38
CA ARG A 288 1.21 7.62 -9.69
C ARG A 288 1.80 6.41 -10.40
N SER A 289 3.12 6.23 -10.34
CA SER A 289 3.80 5.06 -10.90
C SER A 289 3.34 3.77 -10.21
N ILE A 290 3.31 3.76 -8.87
CA ILE A 290 2.86 2.60 -8.08
C ILE A 290 1.38 2.30 -8.35
N GLY A 291 0.53 3.32 -8.49
CA GLY A 291 -0.88 3.13 -8.83
C GLY A 291 -1.08 2.54 -10.22
N ALA A 292 -0.31 2.98 -11.23
CA ALA A 292 -0.36 2.40 -12.57
C ALA A 292 0.07 0.93 -12.58
N LEU A 293 1.13 0.58 -11.84
CA LEU A 293 1.59 -0.82 -11.69
C LEU A 293 0.52 -1.71 -11.05
N ASN A 294 -0.25 -1.17 -10.10
CA ASN A 294 -1.35 -1.90 -9.43
C ASN A 294 -2.71 -1.74 -10.13
N LYS A 295 -2.77 -1.08 -11.30
CA LYS A 295 -4.02 -0.73 -12.01
C LYS A 295 -5.05 0.01 -11.13
N ILE A 296 -4.57 0.79 -10.16
CA ILE A 296 -5.40 1.60 -9.27
C ILE A 296 -5.55 3.00 -9.85
N ASN A 297 -6.79 3.40 -10.12
CA ASN A 297 -7.10 4.78 -10.49
C ASN A 297 -7.20 5.65 -9.24
N PHE A 298 -6.46 6.76 -9.21
CA PHE A 298 -6.51 7.76 -8.14
C PHE A 298 -7.83 8.53 -8.19
N ASN A 299 -8.87 7.94 -7.61
CA ASN A 299 -10.21 8.54 -7.54
C ASN A 299 -10.39 9.35 -6.23
N THR A 300 -11.30 10.32 -6.22
CA THR A 300 -11.66 11.11 -5.03
C THR A 300 -12.10 10.23 -3.86
N ARG A 301 -12.82 9.12 -4.16
CA ARG A 301 -13.22 8.11 -3.17
C ARG A 301 -12.03 7.40 -2.52
N PHE A 302 -10.96 7.14 -3.28
CA PHE A 302 -9.74 6.55 -2.73
C PHE A 302 -9.08 7.53 -1.76
N VAL A 303 -8.97 8.80 -2.15
CA VAL A 303 -8.39 9.83 -1.29
C VAL A 303 -9.16 9.99 0.01
N MET A 304 -10.50 10.08 -0.07
CA MET A 304 -11.32 10.24 1.13
C MET A 304 -11.16 9.04 2.09
N LYS A 305 -11.06 7.82 1.56
CA LYS A 305 -10.74 6.62 2.36
C LYS A 305 -9.35 6.72 3.01
N THR A 306 -8.34 7.18 2.29
CA THR A 306 -6.99 7.36 2.80
C THR A 306 -6.94 8.39 3.94
N LEU A 307 -7.59 9.55 3.77
CA LEU A 307 -7.67 10.58 4.83
C LEU A 307 -8.37 10.04 6.08
N MET A 308 -9.49 9.33 5.91
CA MET A 308 -10.21 8.65 6.99
C MET A 308 -9.41 7.52 7.65
N THR A 309 -8.33 7.05 7.03
CA THR A 309 -7.46 6.02 7.60
C THR A 309 -6.30 6.64 8.39
N ILE A 310 -5.70 7.71 7.87
CA ILE A 310 -4.52 8.35 8.46
C ILE A 310 -4.90 9.13 9.74
N CYS A 311 -5.83 10.07 9.63
CA CYS A 311 -6.21 10.97 10.73
C CYS A 311 -7.74 11.11 10.86
N PRO A 312 -8.47 10.00 11.11
CA PRO A 312 -9.94 10.02 11.16
C PRO A 312 -10.51 11.02 12.17
N GLY A 313 -9.90 11.13 13.35
CA GLY A 313 -10.40 12.01 14.42
C GLY A 313 -10.37 13.49 14.01
N THR A 314 -9.25 13.96 13.47
CA THR A 314 -9.12 15.35 13.01
C THR A 314 -10.07 15.66 11.86
N VAL A 315 -10.18 14.76 10.87
CA VAL A 315 -11.07 14.95 9.72
C VAL A 315 -12.54 15.01 10.16
N LEU A 316 -12.97 14.08 11.02
CA LEU A 316 -14.34 14.05 11.54
C LEU A 316 -14.65 15.27 12.41
N LEU A 317 -13.70 15.72 13.25
CA LEU A 317 -13.87 16.89 14.09
C LEU A 317 -14.05 18.16 13.25
N VAL A 318 -13.15 18.40 12.28
CA VAL A 318 -13.24 19.57 11.39
C VAL A 318 -14.54 19.56 10.61
N PHE A 319 -14.93 18.39 10.07
CA PHE A 319 -16.19 18.22 9.36
C PHE A 319 -17.40 18.54 10.24
N SER A 320 -17.49 17.97 11.44
CA SER A 320 -18.61 18.20 12.36
C SER A 320 -18.75 19.66 12.79
N ILE A 321 -17.65 20.32 13.18
CA ILE A 321 -17.68 21.72 13.59
C ILE A 321 -18.10 22.62 12.42
N SER A 322 -17.57 22.36 11.21
CA SER A 322 -17.96 23.14 10.03
C SER A 322 -19.44 23.00 9.70
N LEU A 323 -19.99 21.77 9.79
CA LEU A 323 -21.41 21.52 9.58
C LEU A 323 -22.28 22.18 10.63
N TRP A 324 -21.86 22.20 11.90
CA TRP A 324 -22.61 22.87 12.97
C TRP A 324 -22.77 24.36 12.68
N ILE A 325 -21.68 25.02 12.30
CA ILE A 325 -21.70 26.46 11.99
C ILE A 325 -22.61 26.74 10.79
N ILE A 326 -22.47 25.97 9.71
CA ILE A 326 -23.27 26.16 8.48
C ILE A 326 -24.75 25.87 8.74
N ALA A 327 -25.07 24.75 9.39
CA ALA A 327 -26.44 24.38 9.68
C ALA A 327 -27.11 25.35 10.66
N ALA A 328 -26.39 25.84 11.67
CA ALA A 328 -26.91 26.83 12.62
C ALA A 328 -27.23 28.15 11.90
N TRP A 329 -26.31 28.62 11.06
CA TRP A 329 -26.55 29.80 10.24
C TRP A 329 -27.74 29.60 9.28
N THR A 330 -27.85 28.42 8.66
CA THR A 330 -28.95 28.07 7.74
C THR A 330 -30.31 28.04 8.45
N VAL A 331 -30.41 27.43 9.64
CA VAL A 331 -31.66 27.43 10.43
C VAL A 331 -32.05 28.85 10.83
N ARG A 332 -31.09 29.66 11.29
CA ARG A 332 -31.32 31.08 11.60
C ARG A 332 -31.85 31.84 10.38
N ALA A 333 -31.30 31.60 9.19
CA ALA A 333 -31.79 32.20 7.96
C ALA A 333 -33.22 31.74 7.61
N CYS A 334 -33.53 30.45 7.77
CA CYS A 334 -34.87 29.90 7.52
C CYS A 334 -35.93 30.45 8.49
N GLU A 335 -35.62 30.56 9.78
CA GLU A 335 -36.59 30.93 10.84
C GLU A 335 -36.74 32.45 11.00
N ARG A 336 -35.95 33.25 10.28
CA ARG A 336 -35.83 34.71 10.40
C ARG A 336 -37.17 35.47 10.40
N TYR A 337 -38.16 35.06 9.61
CA TYR A 337 -39.43 35.80 9.46
C TYR A 337 -40.60 35.25 10.29
N HIS A 338 -40.43 34.09 10.94
CA HIS A 338 -41.52 33.39 11.63
C HIS A 338 -41.27 33.19 13.12
N ASP A 339 -40.10 33.60 13.64
CA ASP A 339 -39.79 33.58 15.07
C ASP A 339 -40.06 34.95 15.72
N GLN A 340 -41.21 35.08 16.39
CA GLN A 340 -41.60 36.33 17.08
C GLN A 340 -40.89 36.56 18.43
N GLN A 341 -40.21 35.53 18.97
CA GLN A 341 -39.58 35.58 20.31
C GLN A 341 -38.04 35.69 20.23
N ASP A 342 -37.46 35.73 19.03
CA ASP A 342 -36.02 35.75 18.74
C ASP A 342 -35.18 34.62 19.38
N VAL A 343 -35.81 33.52 19.81
CA VAL A 343 -35.10 32.43 20.52
C VAL A 343 -34.32 31.56 19.53
N THR A 344 -34.95 31.18 18.42
CA THR A 344 -34.32 30.42 17.31
C THR A 344 -33.63 31.33 16.30
N SER A 345 -34.02 32.60 16.23
CA SER A 345 -33.36 33.61 15.41
C SER A 345 -31.96 33.94 15.93
N ASN A 346 -31.68 33.83 17.23
CA ASN A 346 -30.36 34.03 17.82
C ASN A 346 -29.32 32.97 17.41
N PHE A 347 -28.10 33.39 17.04
CA PHE A 347 -27.04 32.47 16.58
C PHE A 347 -26.68 31.40 17.63
N LEU A 348 -26.61 31.78 18.91
CA LEU A 348 -26.35 30.84 20.01
C LEU A 348 -27.50 29.84 20.19
N GLY A 349 -28.75 30.28 20.02
CA GLY A 349 -29.93 29.41 20.07
C GLY A 349 -29.97 28.42 18.90
N ALA A 350 -29.64 28.88 17.70
CA ALA A 350 -29.51 28.01 16.52
C ALA A 350 -28.35 27.00 16.66
N MET A 351 -27.20 27.43 17.22
CA MET A 351 -26.09 26.52 17.52
C MET A 351 -26.48 25.47 18.56
N TRP A 352 -27.21 25.84 19.61
CA TRP A 352 -27.77 24.91 20.59
C TRP A 352 -28.67 23.87 19.92
N LEU A 353 -29.68 24.31 19.16
CA LEU A 353 -30.62 23.46 18.43
C LEU A 353 -29.92 22.47 17.49
N ILE A 354 -28.93 22.94 16.71
CA ILE A 354 -28.18 22.09 15.78
C ILE A 354 -27.30 21.09 16.52
N SER A 355 -26.67 21.47 17.62
CA SER A 355 -25.81 20.58 18.41
C SER A 355 -26.62 19.43 19.02
N ILE A 356 -27.77 19.72 19.63
CA ILE A 356 -28.65 18.69 20.22
C ILE A 356 -29.28 17.79 19.15
N THR A 357 -29.58 18.33 17.97
CA THR A 357 -30.14 17.59 16.84
C THR A 357 -29.11 16.68 16.20
N PHE A 358 -27.88 17.18 16.00
CA PHE A 358 -26.76 16.41 15.45
C PHE A 358 -26.39 15.22 16.35
N LEU A 359 -26.41 15.43 17.67
CA LEU A 359 -26.19 14.38 18.66
C LEU A 359 -27.42 13.48 18.87
N SER A 360 -28.53 13.73 18.16
CA SER A 360 -29.79 12.98 18.27
C SER A 360 -30.37 12.94 19.69
N ILE A 361 -30.20 14.03 20.46
CA ILE A 361 -30.74 14.18 21.83
C ILE A 361 -32.18 14.71 21.78
N GLY A 362 -32.38 15.88 21.15
CA GLY A 362 -33.69 16.49 20.91
C GLY A 362 -34.55 16.73 22.16
N TYR A 363 -34.14 17.65 23.04
CA TYR A 363 -34.90 17.98 24.26
C TYR A 363 -36.32 18.53 24.00
N GLY A 364 -36.54 19.17 22.84
CA GLY A 364 -37.85 19.73 22.46
C GLY A 364 -38.16 21.09 23.08
N ASP A 365 -37.18 21.71 23.73
CA ASP A 365 -37.20 23.08 24.25
C ASP A 365 -37.23 24.13 23.14
N MET A 366 -36.57 23.84 22.01
CA MET A 366 -36.55 24.67 20.81
C MET A 366 -36.84 23.81 19.57
N VAL A 367 -37.75 24.27 18.70
CA VAL A 367 -38.16 23.54 17.49
C VAL A 367 -38.36 24.54 16.33
N PRO A 368 -37.87 24.25 15.10
CA PRO A 368 -38.10 25.12 13.96
C PRO A 368 -39.59 25.17 13.57
N ASN A 369 -40.08 26.35 13.22
CA ASN A 369 -41.45 26.56 12.78
C ASN A 369 -41.58 26.29 11.26
N THR A 370 -40.58 26.74 10.48
CA THR A 370 -40.61 26.67 9.02
C THR A 370 -40.28 25.28 8.49
N TYR A 371 -40.81 24.95 7.30
CA TYR A 371 -40.44 23.72 6.59
C TYR A 371 -38.95 23.70 6.19
N CYS A 372 -38.37 24.87 5.93
CA CYS A 372 -36.94 25.06 5.65
C CYS A 372 -36.11 24.62 6.86
N GLY A 373 -36.37 25.19 8.04
CA GLY A 373 -35.67 24.84 9.28
C GLY A 373 -35.86 23.36 9.66
N LYS A 374 -37.07 22.82 9.53
CA LYS A 374 -37.36 21.38 9.71
C LYS A 374 -36.52 20.51 8.77
N GLY A 375 -36.41 20.90 7.50
CA GLY A 375 -35.57 20.21 6.52
C GLY A 375 -34.08 20.21 6.91
N VAL A 376 -33.57 21.36 7.37
CA VAL A 376 -32.17 21.46 7.82
C VAL A 376 -31.93 20.61 9.06
N CYS A 377 -32.83 20.60 10.04
CA CYS A 377 -32.74 19.74 11.22
C CYS A 377 -32.78 18.25 10.85
N LEU A 378 -33.63 17.84 9.89
CA LEU A 378 -33.67 16.47 9.40
C LEU A 378 -32.34 16.06 8.75
N LEU A 379 -31.80 16.89 7.86
CA LEU A 379 -30.50 16.64 7.23
C LEU A 379 -29.38 16.57 8.27
N THR A 380 -29.40 17.48 9.26
CA THR A 380 -28.43 17.50 10.36
C THR A 380 -28.48 16.20 11.18
N GLY A 381 -29.68 15.68 11.48
CA GLY A 381 -29.84 14.41 12.19
C GLY A 381 -29.29 13.21 11.40
N ILE A 382 -29.57 13.14 10.09
CA ILE A 382 -29.03 12.08 9.21
C ILE A 382 -27.50 12.14 9.16
N MET A 383 -26.94 13.34 9.00
CA MET A 383 -25.49 13.54 8.97
C MET A 383 -24.84 13.23 10.33
N GLY A 384 -25.48 13.60 11.43
CA GLY A 384 -25.03 13.32 12.80
C GLY A 384 -25.01 11.83 13.12
N ALA A 385 -26.04 11.08 12.72
CA ALA A 385 -26.06 9.62 12.82
C ALA A 385 -24.92 8.97 12.02
N GLY A 386 -24.69 9.44 10.78
CA GLY A 386 -23.58 8.98 9.95
C GLY A 386 -22.21 9.27 10.56
N CYS A 387 -22.01 10.47 11.10
CA CYS A 387 -20.77 10.83 11.79
C CYS A 387 -20.55 9.98 13.05
N THR A 388 -21.60 9.76 13.84
CA THR A 388 -21.55 8.92 15.05
C THR A 388 -21.15 7.48 14.70
N ALA A 389 -21.74 6.91 13.65
CA ALA A 389 -21.38 5.58 13.15
C ALA A 389 -19.90 5.49 12.72
N LEU A 390 -19.39 6.52 12.03
CA LEU A 390 -17.98 6.59 11.66
C LEU A 390 -17.05 6.69 12.87
N VAL A 391 -17.40 7.50 13.88
CA VAL A 391 -16.65 7.62 15.13
C VAL A 391 -16.58 6.26 15.83
N VAL A 392 -17.70 5.54 15.98
CA VAL A 392 -17.72 4.19 16.58
C VAL A 392 -16.80 3.24 15.81
N ALA A 393 -16.85 3.23 14.48
CA ALA A 393 -15.98 2.39 13.65
C ALA A 393 -14.49 2.74 13.80
N VAL A 394 -14.16 4.03 13.95
CA VAL A 394 -12.79 4.50 14.17
C VAL A 394 -12.30 4.11 15.56
N VAL A 395 -13.11 4.31 16.59
CA VAL A 395 -12.79 3.95 17.97
C VAL A 395 -12.57 2.45 18.08
N ALA A 396 -13.43 1.62 17.49
CA ALA A 396 -13.26 0.17 17.45
C ALA A 396 -11.89 -0.24 16.90
N ARG A 397 -11.49 0.30 15.73
CA ARG A 397 -10.17 0.01 15.12
C ARG A 397 -8.99 0.52 15.94
N LYS A 398 -9.14 1.64 16.66
CA LYS A 398 -8.07 2.19 17.52
C LYS A 398 -7.96 1.49 18.87
N LEU A 399 -9.03 0.83 19.32
CA LEU A 399 -9.03 -0.02 20.52
C LEU A 399 -8.55 -1.45 20.23
N GLU A 400 -8.48 -1.86 18.97
CA GLU A 400 -7.85 -3.12 18.60
C GLU A 400 -6.35 -3.09 18.92
N LEU A 401 -5.93 -3.98 19.83
CA LEU A 401 -4.54 -4.16 20.20
C LEU A 401 -3.71 -4.50 18.96
N THR A 402 -2.57 -3.82 18.80
CA THR A 402 -1.60 -4.15 17.76
C THR A 402 -1.08 -5.57 17.93
N LYS A 403 -0.49 -6.16 16.87
CA LYS A 403 0.08 -7.50 16.93
C LYS A 403 1.12 -7.64 18.06
N ALA A 404 1.94 -6.60 18.26
CA ALA A 404 2.94 -6.55 19.32
C ALA A 404 2.32 -6.45 20.71
N GLU A 405 1.36 -5.54 20.92
CA GLU A 405 0.64 -5.43 22.20
C GLU A 405 -0.13 -6.70 22.53
N LYS A 406 -0.77 -7.33 21.53
CA LYS A 406 -1.45 -8.61 21.70
C LYS A 406 -0.48 -9.72 22.09
N HIS A 407 0.74 -9.72 21.54
CA HIS A 407 1.78 -10.67 21.94
C HIS A 407 2.19 -10.45 23.40
N VAL A 408 2.44 -9.21 23.81
CA VAL A 408 2.77 -8.87 25.21
C VAL A 408 1.62 -9.22 26.15
N HIS A 409 0.37 -8.93 25.77
CA HIS A 409 -0.83 -9.27 26.53
C HIS A 409 -0.96 -10.79 26.71
N ASN A 410 -0.77 -11.57 25.65
CA ASN A 410 -0.80 -13.02 25.72
C ASN A 410 0.30 -13.59 26.63
N PHE A 411 1.52 -13.05 26.54
CA PHE A 411 2.63 -13.44 27.41
C PHE A 411 2.35 -13.12 28.89
N MET A 412 1.81 -11.93 29.16
CA MET A 412 1.41 -11.51 30.51
C MET A 412 0.33 -12.45 31.07
N MET A 413 -0.67 -12.80 30.26
CA MET A 413 -1.75 -13.69 30.66
C MET A 413 -1.25 -15.13 30.93
N ASP A 414 -0.37 -15.69 30.10
CA ASP A 414 0.21 -17.02 30.35
C ASP A 414 1.09 -17.04 31.61
N THR A 415 1.85 -15.97 31.85
CA THR A 415 2.65 -15.82 33.07
C THR A 415 1.74 -15.80 34.31
N GLN A 416 0.65 -15.04 34.28
CA GLN A 416 -0.32 -15.00 35.38
C GLN A 416 -1.01 -16.35 35.60
N LEU A 417 -1.49 -17.00 34.53
CA LEU A 417 -2.11 -18.33 34.63
C LEU A 417 -1.13 -19.35 35.22
N THR A 418 0.13 -19.33 34.79
CA THR A 418 1.17 -20.21 35.31
C THR A 418 1.39 -20.00 36.81
N LYS A 419 1.46 -18.75 37.28
CA LYS A 419 1.56 -18.43 38.71
C LYS A 419 0.34 -18.95 39.49
N ARG A 420 -0.88 -18.75 38.97
CA ARG A 420 -2.11 -19.23 39.62
C ARG A 420 -2.18 -20.77 39.67
N VAL A 421 -1.76 -21.46 38.61
CA VAL A 421 -1.69 -22.94 38.58
C VAL A 421 -0.71 -23.44 39.63
N LYS A 422 0.49 -22.83 39.73
CA LYS A 422 1.49 -23.17 40.76
C LYS A 422 0.94 -22.95 42.17
N ASN A 423 0.28 -21.83 42.44
CA ASN A 423 -0.34 -21.54 43.73
C ASN A 423 -1.47 -22.52 44.09
N ALA A 424 -2.33 -22.85 43.12
CA ALA A 424 -3.39 -23.84 43.32
C ALA A 424 -2.80 -25.24 43.59
N ALA A 425 -1.75 -25.64 42.87
CA ALA A 425 -1.03 -26.90 43.12
C ALA A 425 -0.38 -26.93 44.52
N ALA A 426 0.24 -25.82 44.94
CA ALA A 426 0.79 -25.70 46.30
C ALA A 426 -0.32 -25.84 47.36
N ASN A 427 -1.50 -25.24 47.15
CA ASN A 427 -2.64 -25.42 48.04
C ASN A 427 -3.14 -26.87 48.08
N VAL A 428 -3.19 -27.56 46.94
CA VAL A 428 -3.54 -29.00 46.90
C VAL A 428 -2.59 -29.78 47.80
N LEU A 429 -1.28 -29.64 47.61
CA LEU A 429 -0.26 -30.32 48.42
C LEU A 429 -0.38 -29.97 49.91
N ARG A 430 -0.53 -28.68 50.22
CA ARG A 430 -0.69 -28.17 51.59
C ARG A 430 -1.89 -28.80 52.29
N GLU A 431 -3.05 -28.82 51.66
CA GLU A 431 -4.26 -29.39 52.25
C GLU A 431 -4.17 -30.92 52.32
N THR A 432 -3.57 -31.60 51.33
CA THR A 432 -3.30 -33.06 51.40
C THR A 432 -2.47 -33.41 52.62
N TRP A 433 -1.37 -32.67 52.87
CA TRP A 433 -0.51 -32.91 54.03
C TRP A 433 -1.24 -32.61 55.34
N LEU A 434 -2.03 -31.52 55.42
CA LEU A 434 -2.81 -31.19 56.60
C LEU A 434 -3.90 -32.23 56.90
N ILE A 435 -4.50 -32.84 55.88
CA ILE A 435 -5.41 -33.97 56.04
C ILE A 435 -4.64 -35.17 56.61
N TYR A 436 -3.53 -35.56 55.99
CA TYR A 436 -2.72 -36.70 56.46
C TYR A 436 -2.26 -36.52 57.91
N LYS A 437 -1.75 -35.33 58.27
CA LYS A 437 -1.32 -35.00 59.63
C LYS A 437 -2.46 -35.17 60.64
N ASN A 438 -3.61 -34.54 60.40
CA ASN A 438 -4.74 -34.58 61.35
C ASN A 438 -5.48 -35.92 61.37
N THR A 439 -5.26 -36.81 60.40
CA THR A 439 -5.87 -38.15 60.34
C THR A 439 -4.94 -39.27 60.84
N LYS A 440 -3.63 -39.17 60.65
CA LYS A 440 -2.67 -40.27 60.92
C LYS A 440 -1.58 -39.96 61.94
N LEU A 441 -1.21 -38.69 62.14
CA LEU A 441 -0.06 -38.31 62.99
C LEU A 441 -0.46 -37.75 64.36
N VAL A 442 -1.76 -37.57 64.64
CA VAL A 442 -2.27 -37.02 65.92
C VAL A 442 -2.98 -38.12 66.72
N LYS A 443 -2.72 -38.19 68.04
CA LYS A 443 -3.31 -39.20 68.95
C LYS A 443 -4.85 -39.15 69.07
N LYS A 444 -5.47 -37.96 68.98
CA LYS A 444 -6.93 -37.77 68.97
C LYS A 444 -7.37 -37.06 67.69
N ILE A 445 -8.28 -37.66 66.94
CA ILE A 445 -8.76 -37.15 65.65
C ILE A 445 -9.89 -36.15 65.87
N ASP A 446 -9.74 -34.93 65.33
CA ASP A 446 -10.80 -33.93 65.27
C ASP A 446 -11.48 -33.93 63.88
N HIS A 447 -12.68 -34.50 63.81
CA HIS A 447 -13.46 -34.61 62.58
C HIS A 447 -13.90 -33.25 62.00
N ALA A 448 -14.04 -32.19 62.80
CA ALA A 448 -14.40 -30.87 62.30
C ALA A 448 -13.23 -30.22 61.54
N LYS A 449 -12.02 -30.34 62.09
CA LYS A 449 -10.79 -29.83 61.46
C LYS A 449 -10.44 -30.59 60.18
N VAL A 450 -10.60 -31.91 60.15
CA VAL A 450 -10.41 -32.72 58.94
C VAL A 450 -11.40 -32.31 57.85
N ARG A 451 -12.70 -32.16 58.16
CA ARG A 451 -13.72 -31.70 57.18
C ARG A 451 -13.44 -30.29 56.63
N LYS A 452 -12.83 -29.40 57.44
CA LYS A 452 -12.39 -28.08 56.98
C LYS A 452 -11.27 -28.18 55.94
N HIS A 453 -10.24 -29.00 56.19
CA HIS A 453 -9.15 -29.21 55.24
C HIS A 453 -9.58 -29.97 53.99
N GLN A 454 -10.50 -30.95 54.11
CA GLN A 454 -11.10 -31.65 52.97
C GLN A 454 -11.86 -30.70 52.03
N ARG A 455 -12.67 -29.78 52.58
CA ARG A 455 -13.35 -28.76 51.76
C ARG A 455 -12.36 -27.87 51.01
N LYS A 456 -11.30 -27.41 51.69
CA LYS A 456 -10.25 -26.60 51.06
C LYS A 456 -9.46 -27.38 50.00
N PHE A 457 -9.19 -28.66 50.25
CA PHE A 457 -8.56 -29.56 49.29
C PHE A 457 -9.39 -29.74 48.02
N LEU A 458 -10.69 -30.02 48.16
CA LEU A 458 -11.63 -30.12 47.03
C LEU A 458 -11.70 -28.82 46.23
N GLN A 459 -11.76 -27.67 46.92
CA GLN A 459 -11.73 -26.35 46.29
C GLN A 459 -10.41 -26.13 45.52
N ALA A 460 -9.26 -26.47 46.11
CA ALA A 460 -7.96 -26.32 45.47
C ALA A 460 -7.80 -27.25 44.25
N ILE A 461 -8.31 -28.49 44.31
CA ILE A 461 -8.34 -29.40 43.16
C ILE A 461 -9.20 -28.81 42.04
N HIS A 462 -10.42 -28.38 42.37
CA HIS A 462 -11.34 -27.83 41.38
C HIS A 462 -10.74 -26.58 40.72
N GLN A 463 -10.14 -25.69 41.51
CA GLN A 463 -9.43 -24.50 41.02
C GLN A 463 -8.23 -24.87 40.15
N ALA A 464 -7.40 -25.83 40.55
CA ALA A 464 -6.25 -26.29 39.77
C ALA A 464 -6.65 -26.97 38.45
N ARG A 465 -7.78 -27.69 38.44
CA ARG A 465 -8.33 -28.34 37.23
C ARG A 465 -8.88 -27.28 36.26
N LYS A 466 -9.66 -26.32 36.77
CA LYS A 466 -10.21 -25.19 36.01
C LYS A 466 -9.11 -24.31 35.41
N LEU A 467 -8.07 -23.96 36.19
CA LEU A 467 -6.96 -23.15 35.68
C LEU A 467 -6.15 -23.89 34.60
N ARG A 468 -5.97 -25.22 34.75
CA ARG A 468 -5.30 -26.05 33.72
C ARG A 468 -6.13 -26.17 32.45
N SER A 469 -7.45 -26.33 32.55
CA SER A 469 -8.31 -26.37 31.37
C SER A 469 -8.27 -25.05 30.60
N VAL A 470 -8.37 -23.91 31.29
CA VAL A 470 -8.23 -22.57 30.68
C VAL A 470 -6.86 -22.40 30.02
N LYS A 471 -5.77 -22.83 30.69
CA LYS A 471 -4.43 -22.77 30.10
C LYS A 471 -4.29 -23.63 28.85
N MET A 472 -4.92 -24.82 28.82
CA MET A 472 -4.92 -25.69 27.65
C MET A 472 -5.70 -25.09 26.48
N GLU A 473 -6.86 -24.48 26.75
CA GLU A 473 -7.65 -23.79 25.74
C GLU A 473 -6.91 -22.60 25.15
N GLN A 474 -6.24 -21.80 25.99
CA GLN A 474 -5.40 -20.69 25.54
C GLN A 474 -4.27 -21.16 24.62
N ARG A 475 -3.65 -22.31 24.92
CA ARG A 475 -2.62 -22.90 24.05
C ARG A 475 -3.20 -23.30 22.69
N LYS A 476 -4.38 -23.93 22.65
CA LYS A 476 -5.04 -24.27 21.38
C LYS A 476 -5.27 -23.04 20.50
N LEU A 477 -5.76 -21.94 21.08
CA LEU A 477 -5.97 -20.68 20.34
C LEU A 477 -4.65 -20.06 19.86
N ASN A 478 -3.58 -20.15 20.68
CA ASN A 478 -2.26 -19.67 20.30
C ASN A 478 -1.62 -20.52 19.19
N ASP A 479 -1.78 -21.84 19.26
CA ASP A 479 -1.29 -22.77 18.24
C ASP A 479 -2.00 -22.53 16.91
N GLN A 480 -3.32 -22.28 16.92
CA GLN A 480 -4.05 -21.84 15.73
C GLN A 480 -3.50 -20.54 15.14
N ALA A 481 -3.15 -19.55 15.97
CA ALA A 481 -2.53 -18.30 15.51
C ALA A 481 -1.11 -18.49 14.97
N ASN A 482 -0.35 -19.46 15.51
CA ASN A 482 1.01 -19.77 15.07
C ASN A 482 1.06 -20.53 13.75
N THR A 483 -0.01 -21.22 13.33
CA THR A 483 -0.07 -21.90 12.02
C THR A 483 0.29 -20.99 10.84
N LEU A 484 -0.08 -19.70 10.91
CA LEU A 484 0.20 -18.72 9.85
C LEU A 484 1.67 -18.27 9.86
N VAL A 485 2.31 -18.26 11.03
CA VAL A 485 3.75 -18.04 11.17
C VAL A 485 4.52 -19.28 10.71
N ASP A 486 4.02 -20.47 11.02
CA ASP A 486 4.61 -21.74 10.59
C ASP A 486 4.50 -21.92 9.07
N LEU A 487 3.45 -21.40 8.43
CA LEU A 487 3.35 -21.33 6.96
C LEU A 487 4.47 -20.47 6.37
N ALA A 488 4.73 -19.28 6.93
CA ALA A 488 5.83 -18.42 6.48
C ALA A 488 7.20 -19.08 6.67
N LYS A 489 7.42 -19.78 7.80
CA LYS A 489 8.64 -20.57 8.02
C LYS A 489 8.76 -21.72 7.02
N THR A 490 7.66 -22.41 6.73
CA THR A 490 7.63 -23.49 5.74
C THR A 490 8.01 -22.96 4.36
N GLN A 491 7.57 -21.75 4.01
CA GLN A 491 7.97 -21.11 2.76
C GLN A 491 9.47 -20.81 2.72
N ASN A 492 10.06 -20.30 3.80
CA ASN A 492 11.52 -20.09 3.88
C ASN A 492 12.30 -21.42 3.77
N ILE A 493 11.88 -22.44 4.51
CA ILE A 493 12.50 -23.78 4.44
C ILE A 493 12.39 -24.35 3.02
N MET A 494 11.26 -24.12 2.35
CA MET A 494 11.05 -24.52 0.96
C MET A 494 11.99 -23.77 0.01
N TYR A 495 12.19 -22.46 0.19
CA TYR A 495 13.16 -21.70 -0.60
C TYR A 495 14.59 -22.22 -0.41
N ASP A 496 15.00 -22.49 0.83
CA ASP A 496 16.32 -23.06 1.13
C ASP A 496 16.48 -24.44 0.48
N MET A 497 15.45 -25.30 0.57
CA MET A 497 15.47 -26.63 -0.04
C MET A 497 15.51 -26.57 -1.57
N ILE A 498 14.81 -25.63 -2.20
CA ILE A 498 14.87 -25.42 -3.66
C ILE A 498 16.26 -24.92 -4.07
N SER A 499 16.87 -24.03 -3.28
CA SER A 499 18.24 -23.56 -3.51
C SER A 499 19.23 -24.73 -3.44
N ASP A 500 19.14 -25.56 -2.40
CA ASP A 500 19.98 -26.76 -2.25
C ASP A 500 19.78 -27.76 -3.40
N LEU A 501 18.53 -27.93 -3.86
CA LEU A 501 18.22 -28.78 -5.01
C LEU A 501 18.83 -28.24 -6.30
N ASN A 502 18.79 -26.91 -6.50
CA ASN A 502 19.38 -26.28 -7.66
C ASN A 502 20.91 -26.40 -7.65
N GLU A 503 21.56 -26.21 -6.49
CA GLU A 503 23.01 -26.40 -6.34
C GLU A 503 23.42 -27.85 -6.64
N ARG A 504 22.66 -28.84 -6.15
CA ARG A 504 22.89 -30.25 -6.50
C ARG A 504 22.66 -30.51 -7.99
N SER A 505 21.64 -29.89 -8.60
CA SER A 505 21.37 -30.00 -10.03
C SER A 505 22.55 -29.49 -10.85
N GLU A 506 23.13 -28.35 -10.48
CA GLU A 506 24.34 -27.82 -11.12
C GLU A 506 25.55 -28.76 -10.96
N ASP A 507 25.73 -29.38 -9.79
CA ASP A 507 26.79 -30.38 -9.61
C ASP A 507 26.57 -31.62 -10.49
N PHE A 508 25.32 -32.08 -10.63
CA PHE A 508 24.99 -33.17 -11.54
C PHE A 508 25.25 -32.80 -12.99
N GLU A 509 24.89 -31.61 -13.45
CA GLU A 509 25.21 -31.13 -14.79
C GLU A 509 26.72 -31.10 -15.03
N LYS A 510 27.51 -30.60 -14.08
CA LYS A 510 28.99 -30.63 -14.18
C LYS A 510 29.53 -32.05 -14.31
N ARG A 511 28.99 -33.00 -13.54
CA ARG A 511 29.36 -34.42 -13.64
C ARG A 511 28.97 -35.02 -14.99
N ILE A 512 27.81 -34.67 -15.53
CA ILE A 512 27.36 -35.10 -16.86
C ILE A 512 28.30 -34.57 -17.94
N VAL A 513 28.66 -33.29 -17.91
CA VAL A 513 29.64 -32.71 -18.86
C VAL A 513 31.01 -33.37 -18.72
N THR A 514 31.43 -33.68 -17.48
CA THR A 514 32.67 -34.43 -17.25
C THR A 514 32.60 -35.85 -17.82
N LEU A 515 31.44 -36.49 -17.77
CA LEU A 515 31.20 -37.79 -18.40
C LEU A 515 31.20 -37.68 -19.92
N GLU A 516 30.55 -36.67 -20.48
CA GLU A 516 30.49 -36.40 -21.91
C GLU A 516 31.89 -36.19 -22.50
N THR A 517 32.70 -35.34 -21.87
CA THR A 517 34.11 -35.11 -22.26
C THR A 517 34.97 -36.39 -22.15
N LYS A 518 34.76 -37.21 -21.11
CA LYS A 518 35.39 -38.54 -21.03
C LYS A 518 34.94 -39.49 -22.13
N LEU A 519 33.68 -39.39 -22.56
CA LEU A 519 33.14 -40.20 -23.64
C LEU A 519 33.69 -39.76 -25.00
N GLU A 520 33.79 -38.45 -25.24
CA GLU A 520 34.41 -37.88 -26.44
C GLU A 520 35.89 -38.25 -26.57
N THR A 521 36.64 -38.16 -25.47
CA THR A 521 38.06 -38.59 -25.46
C THR A 521 38.20 -40.09 -25.73
N LEU A 522 37.29 -40.92 -25.19
CA LEU A 522 37.25 -42.35 -25.49
C LEU A 522 36.94 -42.60 -26.98
N ILE A 523 35.95 -41.91 -27.55
CA ILE A 523 35.62 -41.98 -28.99
C ILE A 523 36.83 -41.57 -29.84
N GLY A 524 37.53 -40.49 -29.47
CA GLY A 524 38.75 -40.04 -30.15
C GLY A 524 39.87 -41.09 -30.08
N SER A 525 40.08 -41.72 -28.93
CA SER A 525 41.07 -42.80 -28.77
C SER A 525 40.73 -44.04 -29.62
N ILE A 526 39.44 -44.39 -29.75
CA ILE A 526 38.98 -45.48 -30.62
C ILE A 526 39.20 -45.12 -32.09
N HIS A 527 38.98 -43.87 -32.50
CA HIS A 527 39.26 -43.42 -33.86
C HIS A 527 40.76 -43.37 -34.19
N ALA A 528 41.62 -43.10 -33.21
CA ALA A 528 43.08 -43.09 -33.39
C ALA A 528 43.71 -44.51 -33.42
N LEU A 529 43.01 -45.50 -32.88
CA LEU A 529 43.44 -46.89 -32.72
C LEU A 529 43.85 -47.57 -34.04
N PRO A 530 43.10 -47.45 -35.15
CA PRO A 530 43.50 -47.98 -36.46
C PRO A 530 44.82 -47.39 -36.98
N GLY A 531 45.05 -46.09 -36.72
CA GLY A 531 46.30 -45.40 -37.12
C GLY A 531 47.51 -45.91 -36.34
N LEU A 532 47.35 -46.09 -35.03
CA LEU A 532 48.36 -46.70 -34.16
C LEU A 532 48.62 -48.16 -34.53
N ILE A 533 47.58 -48.97 -34.77
CA ILE A 533 47.73 -50.35 -35.25
C ILE A 533 48.51 -50.37 -36.57
N SER A 534 48.19 -49.48 -37.51
CA SER A 534 48.92 -49.39 -38.78
C SER A 534 50.40 -49.01 -38.59
N GLN A 535 50.70 -48.08 -37.68
CA GLN A 535 52.08 -47.74 -37.32
C GLN A 535 52.82 -48.93 -36.70
N THR A 536 52.21 -49.65 -35.76
CA THR A 536 52.84 -50.82 -35.14
C THR A 536 53.04 -51.96 -36.14
N ILE A 537 52.10 -52.19 -37.06
CA ILE A 537 52.27 -53.15 -38.15
C ILE A 537 53.42 -52.74 -39.08
N ARG A 538 53.51 -51.45 -39.43
CA ARG A 538 54.65 -50.92 -40.23
C ARG A 538 55.97 -51.01 -39.47
N GLN A 539 55.96 -50.79 -38.16
CA GLN A 539 57.13 -50.94 -37.30
C GLN A 539 57.58 -52.40 -37.29
N GLN A 540 56.66 -53.34 -37.05
CA GLN A 540 56.95 -54.78 -37.12
C GLN A 540 57.44 -55.21 -38.50
N GLN A 541 56.87 -54.69 -39.59
CA GLN A 541 57.36 -54.98 -40.93
C GLN A 541 58.77 -54.43 -41.14
N ARG A 542 59.08 -53.23 -40.63
CA ARG A 542 60.44 -52.68 -40.70
C ARG A 542 61.41 -53.50 -39.87
N ASP A 543 61.09 -53.82 -38.63
CA ASP A 543 61.93 -54.64 -37.76
C ASP A 543 62.14 -56.05 -38.36
N PHE A 544 61.12 -56.60 -39.04
CA PHE A 544 61.24 -57.87 -39.76
C PHE A 544 62.14 -57.76 -41.01
N ILE A 545 62.05 -56.66 -41.76
CA ILE A 545 62.94 -56.39 -42.90
C ILE A 545 64.39 -56.15 -42.42
N GLU A 546 64.57 -55.46 -41.30
CA GLU A 546 65.88 -55.20 -40.70
C GLU A 546 66.51 -56.52 -40.19
N ALA A 547 65.71 -57.40 -39.59
CA ALA A 547 66.14 -58.76 -39.23
C ALA A 547 66.46 -59.64 -40.46
N GLN A 548 65.74 -59.47 -41.58
CA GLN A 548 66.06 -60.13 -42.85
C GLN A 548 67.36 -59.57 -43.47
N MET A 549 67.60 -58.26 -43.38
CA MET A 549 68.85 -57.64 -43.82
C MET A 549 70.03 -58.10 -42.96
N GLU A 550 69.91 -58.19 -41.63
CA GLU A 550 70.93 -58.80 -40.77
C GLU A 550 71.18 -60.28 -41.12
N SER A 551 70.16 -61.03 -41.54
CA SER A 551 70.30 -62.40 -42.02
C SER A 551 71.00 -62.47 -43.39
N TYR A 552 70.83 -61.47 -44.25
CA TYR A 552 71.47 -61.38 -45.56
C TYR A 552 72.95 -60.93 -45.44
N ASP A 553 73.23 -60.02 -44.51
CA ASP A 553 74.59 -59.53 -44.22
C ASP A 553 75.47 -60.61 -43.55
N LYS A 554 74.84 -61.53 -42.77
CA LYS A 554 75.48 -62.75 -42.25
C LYS A 554 75.90 -63.75 -43.34
N HIS A 555 75.29 -63.74 -44.51
CA HIS A 555 75.65 -64.64 -45.62
C HIS A 555 76.83 -64.11 -46.46
N VAL A 556 77.11 -62.81 -46.42
CA VAL A 556 78.21 -62.17 -47.17
C VAL A 556 79.50 -62.08 -46.34
N THR A 557 79.41 -62.10 -45.01
CA THR A 557 80.56 -62.09 -44.09
C THR A 557 81.05 -63.49 -43.65
N TYR A 558 80.84 -64.53 -44.47
CA TYR A 558 81.47 -65.85 -44.30
C TYR A 558 82.89 -65.92 -44.93
N ASN A 559 83.32 -64.88 -45.66
CA ASN A 559 84.63 -64.81 -46.32
C ASN A 559 85.44 -63.57 -45.89
N ALA A 560 85.71 -63.41 -44.60
CA ALA A 560 86.84 -62.60 -44.14
C ALA A 560 87.11 -62.90 -42.66
N GLU A 561 88.16 -63.69 -42.44
CA GLU A 561 89.10 -63.62 -41.33
C GLU A 561 88.62 -63.02 -39.99
N ARG A 562 88.58 -63.85 -38.94
CA ARG A 562 89.71 -64.00 -37.99
C ARG A 562 89.67 -62.93 -36.90
N SER A 563 89.78 -63.42 -35.66
CA SER A 563 90.28 -62.72 -34.47
C SER A 563 89.24 -62.11 -33.51
N ARG A 564 89.41 -62.51 -32.23
CA ARG A 564 89.21 -61.69 -31.01
C ARG A 564 87.77 -61.38 -30.59
N SER A 565 87.23 -62.11 -29.61
CA SER A 565 87.41 -61.93 -28.15
C SER A 565 86.63 -60.78 -27.52
N SER A 566 85.63 -61.17 -26.72
CA SER A 566 85.44 -60.78 -25.31
C SER A 566 85.16 -59.32 -24.92
N SER A 567 84.15 -59.23 -24.04
CA SER A 567 84.08 -58.41 -22.82
C SER A 567 83.15 -57.20 -22.89
N ARG A 568 82.07 -57.22 -22.07
CA ARG A 568 81.91 -56.54 -20.75
C ARG A 568 80.93 -55.37 -20.93
N ARG A 569 80.05 -54.95 -20.02
CA ARG A 569 79.81 -55.11 -18.57
C ARG A 569 78.40 -54.48 -18.37
N ARG A 570 77.39 -55.06 -17.72
CA ARG A 570 77.18 -55.37 -16.30
C ARG A 570 77.39 -54.20 -15.32
N ARG A 571 76.29 -53.70 -14.74
CA ARG A 571 75.99 -53.49 -13.29
C ARG A 571 74.99 -52.32 -13.13
N SER A 572 73.77 -52.47 -12.60
CA SER A 572 73.36 -52.76 -11.20
C SER A 572 73.97 -51.74 -10.21
N SER A 573 73.23 -51.07 -9.32
CA SER A 573 72.42 -51.68 -8.24
C SER A 573 71.83 -50.59 -7.31
N SER A 574 70.61 -50.83 -6.79
CA SER A 574 70.20 -50.83 -5.36
C SER A 574 70.62 -49.65 -4.46
N THR A 575 69.77 -49.01 -3.64
CA THR A 575 69.18 -49.53 -2.36
C THR A 575 68.26 -48.39 -1.81
N ALA A 576 66.94 -48.54 -1.63
CA ALA A 576 66.17 -48.94 -0.42
C ALA A 576 65.99 -47.84 0.70
N PRO A 577 64.99 -47.93 1.61
CA PRO A 577 64.01 -46.86 2.00
C PRO A 577 64.11 -46.52 3.54
N PRO A 578 63.08 -46.18 4.38
CA PRO A 578 61.64 -45.81 4.24
C PRO A 578 61.13 -44.65 5.18
N THR A 579 59.79 -44.52 5.30
CA THR A 579 58.93 -43.92 6.39
C THR A 579 58.72 -42.38 6.35
N SER A 580 57.61 -41.74 6.75
CA SER A 580 56.26 -42.08 7.31
C SER A 580 55.44 -40.76 7.45
N SER A 581 54.08 -40.85 7.51
CA SER A 581 53.08 -40.10 8.35
C SER A 581 53.23 -38.56 8.59
N GLU A 582 52.24 -37.66 8.56
CA GLU A 582 50.91 -37.52 9.23
C GLU A 582 50.15 -36.33 8.53
N SER A 583 48.83 -36.38 8.32
CA SER A 583 47.73 -35.83 9.14
C SER A 583 47.71 -34.30 9.36
N SER A 584 46.73 -33.60 8.77
CA SER A 584 45.72 -32.73 9.42
C SER A 584 44.87 -31.98 8.41
#